data_AF-D3RMT6-F1
#
_entry.id   AF-D3RMT6-F1
#
_cell.length_a   1.000
_cell.length_b   1.000
_cell.length_c   1.000
_cell.angle_alpha   90.00
_cell.angle_beta   90.00
_cell.angle_gamma   90.00
#
_symmetry.space_group_name_H-M   'P 1'
#
loop_
_entity.id
_entity.type
_entity.pdbx_description
1 polymer ?
#
loop_
_entity_poly.entity_id
_entity_poly.type
_entity_poly.pdbx_seq_one_letter_code
_entity_poly.pdbx_strand_id
1 'polypeptide(L)'
;MSMYTGVPTVKRTAVYVYQTPVRIWHWVNALAITVLAVTGYLIANPLPSLPGEASDHYLMGNIRFLHFAAGYVFLVGFLFRLYWAVVGNRYSRQLFTLPFWRRGFWSELVHELRWYAFQEPEPRKYVGHNPLAHLFMVIIITVGGLVMMVTGFALYSEQTGLGSWQDDLFGWVIPAVGQSQDVRMWHHWGMWVIVVFVMLHVYTAIREDIMSRQSLISTMVSGWRMFKDDRP
;
A
#
# COMPACT_ATOMS: atom_id res chain seq x y z
N MET A 1 -16.45 50.57 19.35
CA MET A 1 -16.50 50.02 17.98
C MET A 1 -15.67 48.74 17.97
N SER A 2 -16.28 47.58 18.24
CA SER A 2 -15.61 46.27 18.29
C SER A 2 -16.10 45.44 17.10
N MET A 3 -15.25 45.24 16.11
CA MET A 3 -15.59 44.69 14.79
C MET A 3 -15.01 43.27 14.58
N TYR A 4 -15.17 42.36 15.56
CA TYR A 4 -14.73 40.95 15.40
C TYR A 4 -15.72 39.92 15.98
N THR A 5 -17.03 40.16 15.91
CA THR A 5 -18.07 39.20 16.33
C THR A 5 -18.68 38.44 15.14
N GLY A 6 -17.84 37.78 14.35
CA GLY A 6 -18.34 37.11 13.13
C GLY A 6 -17.54 35.92 12.62
N VAL A 7 -16.47 35.49 13.31
CA VAL A 7 -15.76 34.27 12.90
C VAL A 7 -16.49 33.06 13.47
N PRO A 8 -17.04 32.15 12.65
CA PRO A 8 -17.63 30.93 13.14
C PRO A 8 -16.55 30.11 13.85
N THR A 9 -16.73 29.85 15.14
CA THR A 9 -15.83 28.98 15.91
C THR A 9 -16.37 27.56 15.84
N VAL A 10 -15.64 26.68 15.16
CA VAL A 10 -15.98 25.26 15.05
C VAL A 10 -15.06 24.47 15.97
N LYS A 11 -15.63 23.76 16.94
CA LYS A 11 -14.89 22.85 17.82
C LYS A 11 -14.36 21.70 16.96
N ARG A 12 -13.04 21.52 16.95
CA ARG A 12 -12.36 20.42 16.24
C ARG A 12 -11.68 19.52 17.25
N THR A 13 -12.11 18.26 17.30
CA THR A 13 -11.44 17.25 18.13
C THR A 13 -10.26 16.68 17.36
N ALA A 14 -9.06 16.75 17.95
CA ALA A 14 -7.83 16.22 17.38
C ALA A 14 -7.41 14.95 18.14
N VAL A 15 -7.24 13.84 17.42
CA VAL A 15 -6.79 12.58 18.01
C VAL A 15 -5.48 12.17 17.35
N TYR A 16 -4.45 11.87 18.15
CA TYR A 16 -3.20 11.34 17.63
C TYR A 16 -3.37 9.85 17.31
N VAL A 17 -3.36 9.51 16.01
CA VAL A 17 -3.68 8.16 15.54
C VAL A 17 -2.43 7.45 15.01
N TYR A 18 -1.67 8.11 14.12
CA TYR A 18 -0.50 7.50 13.48
C TYR A 18 0.80 8.03 14.06
N GLN A 19 1.58 7.13 14.66
CA GLN A 19 2.91 7.42 15.16
C GLN A 19 3.88 7.73 14.02
N THR A 20 4.90 8.57 14.28
CA THR A 20 5.91 8.96 13.29
C THR A 20 6.57 7.77 12.57
N PRO A 21 6.96 6.66 13.24
CA PRO A 21 7.53 5.50 12.55
C PRO A 21 6.59 4.87 11.51
N VAL A 22 5.28 4.85 11.80
CA VAL A 22 4.26 4.31 10.88
C VAL A 22 4.10 5.21 9.65
N ARG A 23 4.20 6.53 9.83
CA ARG A 23 4.11 7.49 8.72
C ARG A 23 5.34 7.41 7.81
N ILE A 24 6.54 7.35 8.39
CA ILE A 24 7.79 7.16 7.63
C ILE A 24 7.71 5.86 6.83
N TRP A 25 7.34 4.77 7.48
CA TRP A 25 7.15 3.47 6.83
C TRP A 25 6.17 3.55 5.65
N HIS A 26 5.03 4.21 5.83
CA HIS A 26 4.05 4.38 4.77
C HIS A 26 4.64 5.10 3.55
N TRP A 27 5.31 6.24 3.76
CA TRP A 27 5.85 7.04 2.65
C TRP A 27 7.02 6.35 1.95
N VAL A 28 7.87 5.64 2.70
CA VAL A 28 8.94 4.82 2.12
C VAL A 28 8.34 3.71 1.25
N ASN A 29 7.31 3.01 1.74
CA ASN A 29 6.64 1.98 0.95
C ASN A 29 5.90 2.53 -0.26
N ALA A 30 5.23 3.68 -0.13
CA ALA A 30 4.58 4.33 -1.26
C ALA A 30 5.59 4.62 -2.37
N LEU A 31 6.75 5.19 -2.01
CA LEU A 31 7.83 5.43 -2.96
C LEU A 31 8.39 4.13 -3.56
N ALA A 32 8.64 3.11 -2.73
CA ALA A 32 9.15 1.82 -3.19
C ALA A 32 8.19 1.13 -4.17
N ILE A 33 6.89 1.11 -3.88
CA ILE A 33 5.86 0.55 -4.76
C ILE A 33 5.80 1.33 -6.08
N THR A 34 5.89 2.66 -6.04
CA THR A 34 5.93 3.48 -7.27
C THR A 34 7.15 3.13 -8.13
N VAL A 35 8.35 3.06 -7.54
CA VAL A 35 9.57 2.67 -8.27
C VAL A 35 9.43 1.26 -8.83
N LEU A 36 8.97 0.29 -8.02
CA LEU A 36 8.75 -1.09 -8.44
C LEU A 36 7.76 -1.20 -9.60
N ALA A 37 6.63 -0.50 -9.55
CA ALA A 37 5.61 -0.53 -10.60
C ALA A 37 6.14 0.08 -11.91
N VAL A 38 6.77 1.25 -11.85
CA VAL A 38 7.31 1.92 -13.04
C VAL A 38 8.43 1.10 -13.66
N THR A 39 9.43 0.68 -12.87
CA THR A 39 10.54 -0.12 -13.38
C THR A 39 10.11 -1.52 -13.82
N GLY A 40 9.17 -2.16 -13.11
CA GLY A 40 8.62 -3.47 -13.47
C GLY A 40 7.86 -3.42 -14.79
N TYR A 41 7.09 -2.36 -15.03
CA TYR A 41 6.45 -2.12 -16.32
C TYR A 41 7.48 -1.96 -17.44
N LEU A 42 8.55 -1.19 -17.23
CA LEU A 42 9.61 -0.99 -18.22
C LEU A 42 10.46 -2.25 -18.47
N ILE A 43 10.59 -3.14 -17.49
CA ILE A 43 11.21 -4.47 -17.68
C ILE A 43 10.30 -5.35 -18.56
N ALA A 44 8.98 -5.22 -18.43
CA ALA A 44 8.03 -5.94 -19.26
C ALA A 44 7.91 -5.37 -20.68
N ASN A 45 7.90 -4.04 -20.78
CA ASN A 45 7.74 -3.27 -22.00
C ASN A 45 8.93 -2.30 -22.12
N PRO A 46 10.07 -2.76 -22.68
CA PRO A 46 11.29 -1.98 -22.76
C PRO A 46 11.12 -0.71 -23.60
N LEU A 47 11.90 0.31 -23.25
CA LEU A 47 12.07 1.50 -24.07
C LEU A 47 12.68 1.12 -25.44
N PRO A 48 12.51 1.96 -26.48
CA PRO A 48 13.12 1.73 -27.79
C PRO A 48 14.63 1.49 -27.69
N SER A 49 15.15 0.64 -28.57
CA SER A 49 16.58 0.39 -28.66
C SER A 49 17.32 1.68 -29.01
N LEU A 50 18.50 1.84 -28.40
CA LEU A 50 19.41 2.94 -28.72
C LEU A 50 20.42 2.48 -29.78
N PRO A 51 20.76 3.33 -30.77
CA PRO A 51 21.85 3.04 -31.70
C PRO A 51 23.20 3.26 -31.01
N GLY A 52 24.23 2.50 -31.41
CA GLY A 52 25.59 2.63 -30.86
C GLY A 52 26.12 1.32 -30.28
N GLU A 53 27.30 1.40 -29.66
CA GLU A 53 27.96 0.25 -29.02
C GLU A 53 27.31 -0.09 -27.68
N ALA A 54 27.14 -1.38 -27.40
CA ALA A 54 26.50 -1.84 -26.18
C ALA A 54 27.28 -1.45 -24.90
N SER A 55 28.60 -1.27 -24.99
CA SER A 55 29.45 -0.82 -23.87
C SER A 55 29.06 0.55 -23.35
N ASP A 56 28.47 1.39 -24.19
CA ASP A 56 28.16 2.78 -23.88
C ASP A 56 26.74 2.95 -23.31
N HIS A 57 25.98 1.84 -23.22
CA HIS A 57 24.57 1.85 -22.84
C HIS A 57 24.25 0.83 -21.75
N TYR A 58 23.81 1.32 -20.59
CA TYR A 58 23.40 0.49 -19.44
C TYR A 58 21.99 0.80 -18.92
N LEU A 59 21.12 1.37 -19.75
CA LEU A 59 19.80 1.86 -19.33
C LEU A 59 18.92 0.76 -18.71
N MET A 60 18.74 -0.37 -19.40
CA MET A 60 17.95 -1.49 -18.87
C MET A 60 18.59 -2.09 -17.61
N GLY A 61 19.93 -2.11 -17.54
CA GLY A 61 20.66 -2.53 -16.34
C GLY A 61 20.33 -1.64 -15.14
N ASN A 62 20.33 -0.32 -15.32
CA ASN A 62 19.95 0.65 -14.29
C ASN A 62 18.47 0.50 -13.87
N ILE A 63 17.56 0.30 -14.82
CA ILE A 63 16.13 0.07 -14.51
C ILE A 63 15.96 -1.19 -13.66
N ARG A 64 16.63 -2.30 -14.03
CA ARG A 64 16.62 -3.54 -13.26
C ARG A 64 17.25 -3.37 -11.89
N PHE A 65 18.38 -2.67 -11.79
CA PHE A 65 19.02 -2.36 -10.51
C PHE A 65 18.07 -1.60 -9.57
N LEU A 66 17.42 -0.54 -10.06
CA LEU A 66 16.44 0.21 -9.27
C LEU A 66 15.26 -0.66 -8.85
N HIS A 67 14.78 -1.54 -9.72
CA HIS A 67 13.71 -2.48 -9.39
C HIS A 67 14.11 -3.41 -8.25
N PHE A 68 15.28 -4.06 -8.34
CA PHE A 68 15.75 -4.98 -7.31
C PHE A 68 16.04 -4.26 -6.00
N ALA A 69 16.71 -3.10 -6.05
CA ALA A 69 16.97 -2.29 -4.87
C ALA A 69 15.68 -1.86 -4.17
N ALA A 70 14.67 -1.41 -4.92
CA ALA A 70 13.36 -1.08 -4.39
C ALA A 70 12.64 -2.31 -3.80
N GLY A 71 12.84 -3.50 -4.39
CA GLY A 71 12.35 -4.78 -3.86
C GLY A 71 12.92 -5.10 -2.49
N TYR A 72 14.23 -4.88 -2.27
CA TYR A 72 14.85 -5.02 -0.95
C TYR A 72 14.34 -3.99 0.06
N VAL A 73 14.19 -2.72 -0.35
CA VAL A 73 13.61 -1.68 0.50
C VAL A 73 12.19 -2.07 0.93
N PHE A 74 11.39 -2.59 -0.01
CA PHE A 74 10.04 -3.07 0.28
C PHE A 74 10.04 -4.27 1.22
N LEU A 75 10.93 -5.25 1.04
CA LEU A 75 11.09 -6.39 1.95
C LEU A 75 11.43 -5.93 3.37
N VAL A 76 12.45 -5.09 3.53
CA VAL A 76 12.87 -4.58 4.85
C VAL A 76 11.73 -3.77 5.49
N GLY A 77 11.05 -2.93 4.71
CA GLY A 77 9.86 -2.23 5.15
C GLY A 77 8.76 -3.18 5.62
N PHE A 78 8.50 -4.25 4.87
CA PHE A 78 7.49 -5.25 5.22
C PHE A 78 7.84 -5.98 6.53
N LEU A 79 9.09 -6.41 6.69
CA LEU A 79 9.59 -7.05 7.93
C LEU A 79 9.50 -6.12 9.13
N PHE A 80 9.88 -4.85 8.97
CA PHE A 80 9.69 -3.82 9.99
C PHE A 80 8.22 -3.72 10.38
N ARG A 81 7.31 -3.77 9.41
CA ARG A 81 5.87 -3.68 9.71
C ARG A 81 5.34 -4.89 10.46
N LEU A 82 5.80 -6.08 10.10
CA LEU A 82 5.46 -7.33 10.78
C LEU A 82 5.93 -7.28 12.25
N TYR A 83 7.16 -6.82 12.48
CA TYR A 83 7.67 -6.58 13.83
C TYR A 83 6.82 -5.55 14.60
N TRP A 84 6.51 -4.41 13.98
CA TRP A 84 5.71 -3.35 14.60
C TRP A 84 4.24 -3.73 14.80
N ALA A 85 3.74 -4.76 14.11
CA ALA A 85 2.42 -5.31 14.37
C ALA A 85 2.39 -6.10 15.68
N VAL A 86 3.48 -6.80 16.03
CA VAL A 86 3.57 -7.53 17.29
C VAL A 86 3.78 -6.57 18.47
N VAL A 87 4.73 -5.63 18.33
CA VAL A 87 5.19 -4.73 19.41
C VAL A 87 4.36 -3.45 19.54
N GLY A 88 3.71 -3.00 18.45
CA GLY A 88 3.02 -1.71 18.40
C GLY A 88 1.65 -1.66 19.10
N ASN A 89 1.02 -0.49 19.05
CA ASN A 89 -0.26 -0.19 19.68
C ASN A 89 -1.44 -0.95 19.00
N ARG A 90 -2.64 -0.95 19.60
CA ARG A 90 -3.83 -1.66 19.07
C ARG A 90 -4.14 -1.31 17.61
N TYR A 91 -3.87 -0.08 17.19
CA TYR A 91 -4.06 0.40 15.81
C TYR A 91 -3.00 -0.16 14.85
N SER A 92 -1.78 -0.41 15.34
CA SER A 92 -0.68 -1.00 14.57
C SER A 92 -0.93 -2.46 14.20
N ARG A 93 -1.72 -3.18 15.01
CA ARG A 93 -2.14 -4.59 14.80
C ARG A 93 -3.22 -4.77 13.74
N GLN A 94 -3.98 -3.72 13.42
CA GLN A 94 -5.14 -3.84 12.54
C GLN A 94 -4.77 -4.43 11.18
N LEU A 95 -3.62 -4.05 10.61
CA LEU A 95 -3.15 -4.59 9.31
C LEU A 95 -2.99 -6.12 9.25
N PHE A 96 -3.00 -6.84 10.38
CA PHE A 96 -2.83 -8.30 10.43
C PHE A 96 -4.00 -9.05 11.08
N THR A 97 -5.05 -8.34 11.50
CA THR A 97 -6.22 -8.96 12.13
C THR A 97 -7.49 -8.57 11.38
N LEU A 98 -8.14 -9.50 10.67
CA LEU A 98 -9.48 -9.28 10.12
C LEU A 98 -10.54 -9.81 11.09
N PRO A 99 -11.45 -8.99 11.63
CA PRO A 99 -12.53 -9.45 12.49
C PRO A 99 -13.69 -10.05 11.67
N PHE A 100 -13.40 -10.96 10.74
CA PHE A 100 -14.39 -11.56 9.83
C PHE A 100 -15.51 -12.34 10.55
N TRP A 101 -15.26 -12.76 11.80
CA TRP A 101 -16.24 -13.43 12.66
C TRP A 101 -17.30 -12.49 13.25
N ARG A 102 -17.11 -11.17 13.20
CA ARG A 102 -18.06 -10.22 13.80
C ARG A 102 -19.14 -9.86 12.79
N ARG A 103 -20.41 -10.16 13.10
CA ARG A 103 -21.57 -9.74 12.27
C ARG A 103 -21.61 -8.22 12.03
N GLY A 104 -21.15 -7.42 13.00
CA GLY A 104 -21.03 -5.96 12.86
C GLY A 104 -20.03 -5.51 11.78
N PHE A 105 -18.98 -6.28 11.52
CA PHE A 105 -18.01 -5.96 10.46
C PHE A 105 -18.66 -6.01 9.07
N TRP A 106 -19.50 -7.01 8.83
CA TRP A 106 -20.20 -7.18 7.56
C TRP A 106 -21.28 -6.12 7.34
N SER A 107 -22.02 -5.71 8.38
CA SER A 107 -23.00 -4.64 8.26
C SER A 107 -22.34 -3.28 8.02
N GLU A 108 -21.21 -3.00 8.67
CA GLU A 108 -20.41 -1.81 8.41
C GLU A 108 -19.76 -1.84 7.02
N LEU A 109 -19.29 -2.98 6.55
CA LEU A 109 -18.76 -3.15 5.19
C LEU A 109 -19.83 -2.84 4.12
N VAL A 110 -21.03 -3.37 4.28
CA VAL A 110 -22.16 -3.10 3.38
C VAL A 110 -22.56 -1.62 3.44
N HIS A 111 -22.56 -1.00 4.62
CA HIS A 111 -22.79 0.45 4.76
C HIS A 111 -21.75 1.26 3.99
N GLU A 112 -20.47 0.90 4.11
CA GLU A 112 -19.37 1.56 3.38
C GLU A 112 -19.54 1.44 1.86
N LEU A 113 -19.89 0.25 1.37
CA LEU A 113 -20.14 0.00 -0.05
C LEU A 113 -21.31 0.86 -0.55
N ARG A 114 -22.40 0.95 0.23
CA ARG A 114 -23.56 1.79 -0.10
C ARG A 114 -23.21 3.27 -0.09
N TRP A 115 -22.37 3.72 0.84
CA TRP A 115 -21.83 5.09 0.87
C TRP A 115 -21.01 5.42 -0.38
N TYR A 116 -20.11 4.53 -0.79
CA TYR A 116 -19.35 4.73 -2.04
C TYR A 116 -20.21 4.60 -3.29
N ALA A 117 -21.32 3.85 -3.24
CA ALA A 117 -22.32 3.78 -4.28
C ALA A 117 -23.32 4.96 -4.27
N PHE A 118 -23.10 5.98 -3.43
CA PHE A 118 -23.99 7.15 -3.27
C PHE A 118 -25.42 6.81 -2.83
N GLN A 119 -25.62 5.67 -2.17
CA GLN A 119 -26.92 5.19 -1.69
C GLN A 119 -27.19 5.53 -0.22
N GLU A 120 -26.27 6.21 0.45
CA GLU A 120 -26.38 6.58 1.85
C GLU A 120 -26.00 8.07 2.02
N PRO A 121 -26.77 8.85 2.81
CA PRO A 121 -26.54 10.29 2.96
C PRO A 121 -25.37 10.65 3.87
N GLU A 122 -24.96 9.79 4.82
CA GLU A 122 -23.87 10.08 5.76
C GLU A 122 -22.89 8.91 5.98
N PRO A 123 -21.56 9.17 6.02
CA PRO A 123 -20.56 8.18 6.38
C PRO A 123 -20.46 7.99 7.89
N ARG A 124 -20.15 6.77 8.34
CA ARG A 124 -19.84 6.49 9.75
C ARG A 124 -18.43 6.95 10.11
N LYS A 125 -18.22 7.37 11.36
CA LYS A 125 -16.90 7.74 11.87
C LYS A 125 -16.14 6.52 12.40
N TYR A 126 -14.99 6.25 11.80
CA TYR A 126 -14.08 5.20 12.28
C TYR A 126 -12.78 5.84 12.80
N VAL A 127 -12.39 5.49 14.03
CA VAL A 127 -11.15 5.98 14.64
C VAL A 127 -9.90 5.41 13.94
N GLY A 128 -10.00 4.18 13.41
CA GLY A 128 -8.96 3.51 12.62
C GLY A 128 -9.28 3.47 11.12
N HIS A 129 -9.02 2.34 10.48
CA HIS A 129 -9.46 2.06 9.12
C HIS A 129 -10.96 1.75 9.09
N ASN A 130 -11.64 2.15 8.02
CA ASN A 130 -12.97 1.63 7.75
C ASN A 130 -12.88 0.14 7.36
N PRO A 131 -13.94 -0.66 7.53
CA PRO A 131 -13.92 -2.10 7.23
C PRO A 131 -13.51 -2.41 5.79
N LEU A 132 -13.90 -1.56 4.84
CA LEU A 132 -13.56 -1.73 3.43
C LEU A 132 -12.07 -1.52 3.17
N ALA A 133 -11.47 -0.41 3.62
CA ALA A 133 -10.04 -0.20 3.45
C ALA A 133 -9.22 -1.20 4.28
N HIS A 134 -9.73 -1.63 5.43
CA HIS A 134 -9.09 -2.66 6.24
C HIS A 134 -9.01 -3.99 5.49
N LEU A 135 -10.10 -4.40 4.84
CA LEU A 135 -10.13 -5.58 3.98
C LEU A 135 -9.13 -5.48 2.83
N PHE A 136 -9.15 -4.37 2.08
CA PHE A 136 -8.24 -4.17 0.96
C PHE A 136 -6.77 -4.09 1.38
N MET A 137 -6.45 -3.47 2.51
CA MET A 137 -5.08 -3.42 3.02
C MET A 137 -4.55 -4.80 3.39
N VAL A 138 -5.37 -5.67 4.00
CA VAL A 138 -4.94 -7.03 4.33
C VAL A 138 -4.74 -7.85 3.06
N ILE A 139 -5.72 -7.85 2.16
CA ILE A 139 -5.67 -8.68 0.95
C ILE A 139 -4.57 -8.19 0.00
N ILE A 140 -4.48 -6.88 -0.26
CA ILE A 140 -3.62 -6.37 -1.33
C ILE A 140 -2.22 -6.04 -0.81
N ILE A 141 -2.11 -5.33 0.32
CA ILE A 141 -0.79 -4.94 0.85
C ILE A 141 -0.11 -6.10 1.58
N THR A 142 -0.86 -6.89 2.37
CA THR A 142 -0.24 -7.99 3.12
C THR A 142 -0.10 -9.23 2.27
N VAL A 143 -1.21 -9.82 1.82
CA VAL A 143 -1.18 -11.06 1.03
C VAL A 143 -0.60 -10.80 -0.37
N GLY A 144 -1.10 -9.79 -1.09
CA GLY A 144 -0.56 -9.40 -2.40
C GLY A 144 0.91 -8.99 -2.34
N GLY A 145 1.31 -8.21 -1.33
CA GLY A 145 2.72 -7.87 -1.09
C GLY A 145 3.61 -9.09 -0.86
N LEU A 146 3.15 -10.08 -0.08
CA LEU A 146 3.84 -11.36 0.10
C LEU A 146 3.98 -12.13 -1.21
N VAL A 147 2.92 -12.24 -2.00
CA VAL A 147 2.96 -12.90 -3.31
C VAL A 147 3.97 -12.21 -4.23
N MET A 148 3.98 -10.87 -4.27
CA MET A 148 4.94 -10.11 -5.07
C MET A 148 6.39 -10.31 -4.60
N MET A 149 6.63 -10.36 -3.29
CA MET A 149 7.96 -10.67 -2.76
C MET A 149 8.40 -12.09 -3.14
N VAL A 150 7.56 -13.09 -2.90
CA VAL A 150 7.87 -14.50 -3.19
C VAL A 150 8.15 -14.72 -4.67
N THR A 151 7.27 -14.23 -5.56
CA THR A 151 7.46 -14.33 -7.01
C THR A 151 8.65 -13.51 -7.51
N GLY A 152 8.86 -12.31 -6.94
CA GLY A 152 10.00 -11.45 -7.31
C GLY A 152 11.35 -12.04 -6.91
N PHE A 153 11.48 -12.56 -5.69
CA PHE A 153 12.71 -13.22 -5.24
C PHE A 153 12.95 -14.55 -5.93
N ALA A 154 11.91 -15.29 -6.29
CA ALA A 154 12.04 -16.48 -7.14
C ALA A 154 12.62 -16.14 -8.51
N LEU A 155 12.12 -15.09 -9.19
CA LEU A 155 12.69 -14.65 -10.47
C LEU A 155 14.10 -14.07 -10.32
N TYR A 156 14.38 -13.43 -9.18
CA TYR A 156 15.71 -12.91 -8.89
C TYR A 156 16.73 -14.02 -8.61
N SER A 157 16.31 -15.18 -8.11
CA SER A 157 17.20 -16.32 -7.84
C SER A 157 17.86 -16.87 -9.12
N GLU A 158 17.15 -16.84 -10.25
CA GLU A 158 17.72 -17.22 -11.55
C GLU A 158 18.89 -16.32 -11.96
N GLN A 159 18.91 -15.06 -11.50
CA GLN A 159 19.99 -14.12 -11.80
C GLN A 159 21.14 -14.21 -10.80
N THR A 160 20.86 -14.49 -9.54
CA THR A 160 21.91 -14.66 -8.51
C THR A 160 22.59 -16.02 -8.62
N GLY A 161 21.93 -17.01 -9.20
CA GLY A 161 22.45 -18.34 -9.45
C GLY A 161 22.07 -19.36 -8.37
N LEU A 162 22.28 -20.63 -8.73
CA LEU A 162 21.96 -21.78 -7.88
C LEU A 162 22.77 -21.76 -6.57
N GLY A 163 22.11 -22.09 -5.46
CA GLY A 163 22.72 -22.09 -4.12
C GLY A 163 22.90 -20.70 -3.50
N SER A 164 22.32 -19.66 -4.11
CA SER A 164 22.10 -18.38 -3.44
C SER A 164 20.95 -18.49 -2.44
N TRP A 165 20.95 -17.64 -1.40
CA TRP A 165 19.88 -17.70 -0.38
C TRP A 165 18.48 -17.43 -0.97
N GLN A 166 18.41 -16.68 -2.07
CA GLN A 166 17.16 -16.45 -2.79
C GLN A 166 16.66 -17.73 -3.47
N ASP A 167 17.58 -18.54 -4.02
CA ASP A 167 17.28 -19.83 -4.63
C ASP A 167 16.81 -20.83 -3.57
N ASP A 168 17.53 -20.93 -2.45
CA ASP A 168 17.19 -21.84 -1.36
C ASP A 168 15.81 -21.55 -0.75
N LEU A 169 15.43 -20.26 -0.64
CA LEU A 169 14.17 -19.86 -0.01
C LEU A 169 12.99 -19.76 -0.98
N PHE A 170 13.23 -19.37 -2.24
CA PHE A 170 12.16 -19.02 -3.20
C PHE A 170 12.28 -19.75 -4.55
N GLY A 171 13.39 -20.41 -4.86
CA GLY A 171 13.59 -21.11 -6.13
C GLY A 171 12.57 -22.20 -6.40
N TRP A 172 12.03 -22.85 -5.35
CA TRP A 172 10.97 -23.85 -5.44
C TRP A 172 9.66 -23.34 -6.08
N VAL A 173 9.44 -22.02 -6.10
CA VAL A 173 8.23 -21.41 -6.68
C VAL A 173 8.18 -21.62 -8.19
N ILE A 174 9.33 -21.59 -8.87
CA ILE A 174 9.43 -21.74 -10.32
C ILE A 174 8.86 -23.10 -10.79
N PRO A 175 9.34 -24.26 -10.29
CA PRO A 175 8.76 -25.54 -10.66
C PRO A 175 7.34 -25.74 -10.11
N ALA A 176 6.98 -25.12 -8.98
CA ALA A 176 5.63 -25.24 -8.41
C ALA A 176 4.55 -24.54 -9.27
N VAL A 177 4.89 -23.43 -9.92
CA VAL A 177 4.00 -22.70 -10.83
C VAL A 177 4.08 -23.25 -12.26
N GLY A 178 5.19 -23.90 -12.61
CA GLY A 178 5.40 -24.61 -13.87
C GLY A 178 6.73 -24.25 -14.51
N GLN A 179 6.94 -22.97 -14.80
CA GLN A 179 8.17 -22.42 -15.38
C GLN A 179 8.37 -20.95 -14.98
N SER A 180 9.57 -20.41 -15.24
CA SER A 180 9.91 -19.01 -14.90
C SER A 180 9.00 -17.98 -15.58
N GLN A 181 8.63 -18.20 -16.84
CA GLN A 181 7.73 -17.31 -17.55
C GLN A 181 6.33 -17.22 -16.90
N ASP A 182 5.84 -18.31 -16.31
CA ASP A 182 4.55 -18.31 -15.64
C ASP A 182 4.63 -17.52 -14.32
N VAL A 183 5.72 -17.66 -13.57
CA VAL A 183 5.99 -16.81 -12.38
C VAL A 183 6.08 -15.33 -12.78
N ARG A 184 6.74 -15.01 -13.89
CA ARG A 184 6.81 -13.64 -14.44
C ARG A 184 5.43 -13.11 -14.79
N MET A 185 4.56 -13.94 -15.36
CA MET A 185 3.18 -13.56 -15.69
C MET A 185 2.40 -13.22 -14.41
N TRP A 186 2.44 -14.09 -13.40
CA TRP A 186 1.78 -13.84 -12.11
C TRP A 186 2.30 -12.58 -11.41
N HIS A 187 3.61 -12.37 -11.44
CA HIS A 187 4.23 -11.17 -10.88
C HIS A 187 3.75 -9.90 -11.62
N HIS A 188 3.64 -9.95 -12.95
CA HIS A 188 3.14 -8.82 -13.75
C HIS A 188 1.65 -8.55 -13.50
N TRP A 189 0.81 -9.58 -13.38
CA TRP A 189 -0.59 -9.40 -12.98
C TRP A 189 -0.72 -8.80 -11.58
N GLY A 190 0.12 -9.23 -10.64
CA GLY A 190 0.16 -8.68 -9.29
C GLY A 190 0.50 -7.17 -9.28
N MET A 191 1.42 -6.73 -10.15
CA MET A 191 1.70 -5.30 -10.36
C MET A 191 0.42 -4.53 -10.74
N TRP A 192 -0.35 -5.00 -11.72
CA TRP A 192 -1.58 -4.33 -12.15
C TRP A 192 -2.65 -4.26 -11.06
N VAL A 193 -2.80 -5.33 -10.28
CA VAL A 193 -3.70 -5.33 -9.10
C VAL A 193 -3.29 -4.24 -8.10
N ILE A 194 -1.99 -4.11 -7.82
CA ILE A 194 -1.47 -3.08 -6.92
C ILE A 194 -1.67 -1.68 -7.52
N VAL A 195 -1.45 -1.48 -8.82
CA VAL A 195 -1.68 -0.19 -9.49
C VAL A 195 -3.14 0.25 -9.36
N VAL A 196 -4.09 -0.63 -9.66
CA VAL A 196 -5.53 -0.35 -9.50
C VAL A 196 -5.85 -0.02 -8.04
N PHE A 197 -5.31 -0.79 -7.09
CA PHE A 197 -5.48 -0.49 -5.67
C PHE A 197 -4.94 0.88 -5.29
N VAL A 198 -3.73 1.25 -5.73
CA VAL A 198 -3.15 2.57 -5.43
C VAL A 198 -4.02 3.69 -5.98
N MET A 199 -4.53 3.55 -7.21
CA MET A 199 -5.45 4.52 -7.80
C MET A 199 -6.72 4.68 -6.95
N LEU A 200 -7.37 3.57 -6.59
CA LEU A 200 -8.57 3.57 -5.74
C LEU A 200 -8.28 4.12 -4.35
N HIS A 201 -7.13 3.77 -3.77
CA HIS A 201 -6.70 4.23 -2.45
C HIS A 201 -6.50 5.74 -2.42
N VAL A 202 -5.80 6.30 -3.40
CA VAL A 202 -5.58 7.75 -3.51
C VAL A 202 -6.89 8.48 -3.77
N TYR A 203 -7.74 7.96 -4.67
CA TYR A 203 -9.06 8.52 -4.94
C TYR A 203 -9.93 8.55 -3.67
N THR A 204 -10.03 7.42 -2.97
CA THR A 204 -10.85 7.33 -1.74
C THR A 204 -10.29 8.20 -0.63
N ALA A 205 -8.96 8.29 -0.48
CA ALA A 205 -8.33 9.17 0.50
C ALA A 205 -8.64 10.65 0.22
N ILE A 206 -8.55 11.09 -1.03
CA ILE A 206 -8.88 12.47 -1.43
C ILE A 206 -10.38 12.73 -1.27
N ARG A 207 -11.23 11.84 -1.78
CA ARG A 207 -12.68 11.96 -1.68
C ARG A 207 -13.14 12.07 -0.24
N GLU A 208 -12.65 11.20 0.63
CA GLU A 208 -12.99 11.23 2.06
C GLU A 208 -12.39 12.46 2.75
N ASP A 209 -11.18 12.92 2.41
CA ASP A 209 -10.64 14.15 3.02
C ASP A 209 -11.51 15.39 2.70
N ILE A 210 -12.05 15.44 1.47
CA ILE A 210 -12.94 16.52 1.00
C ILE A 210 -14.37 16.36 1.53
N MET A 211 -15.01 15.22 1.27
CA MET A 211 -16.44 14.99 1.50
C MET A 211 -16.76 14.53 2.92
N SER A 212 -15.81 13.93 3.63
CA SER A 212 -16.03 13.39 4.97
C SER A 212 -15.81 14.45 6.04
N ARG A 213 -16.29 14.12 7.24
CA ARG A 213 -16.18 14.95 8.44
C ARG A 213 -14.87 14.74 9.20
N GLN A 214 -13.87 14.16 8.54
CA GLN A 214 -12.57 13.81 9.10
C GLN A 214 -11.45 14.12 8.12
N SER A 215 -10.26 14.39 8.63
CA SER A 215 -9.05 14.50 7.82
C SER A 215 -8.35 13.14 7.71
N LEU A 216 -7.95 12.77 6.50
CA LEU A 216 -7.23 11.54 6.21
C LEU A 216 -5.81 11.84 5.72
N ILE A 217 -5.66 12.77 4.78
CA ILE A 217 -4.36 13.08 4.19
C ILE A 217 -3.48 13.79 5.20
N SER A 218 -4.02 14.82 5.87
CA SER A 218 -3.31 15.55 6.92
C SER A 218 -2.87 14.62 8.07
N THR A 219 -3.63 13.55 8.33
CA THR A 219 -3.31 12.53 9.34
C THR A 219 -2.08 11.70 8.97
N MET A 220 -1.85 11.44 7.67
CA MET A 220 -0.65 10.73 7.20
C MET A 220 0.60 11.60 7.12
N VAL A 221 0.45 12.93 7.18
CA VAL A 221 1.57 13.86 7.26
C VAL A 221 1.89 14.19 8.72
N SER A 222 0.89 14.67 9.46
CA SER A 222 1.04 15.18 10.84
C SER A 222 0.89 14.13 11.93
N GLY A 223 0.18 13.02 11.67
CA GLY A 223 -0.22 12.02 12.67
C GLY A 223 -1.51 12.35 13.42
N TRP A 224 -2.04 13.56 13.26
CA TRP A 224 -3.23 14.04 13.94
C TRP A 224 -4.45 13.95 13.04
N ARG A 225 -5.48 13.26 13.53
CA ARG A 225 -6.80 13.19 12.89
C ARG A 225 -7.69 14.28 13.45
N MET A 226 -8.11 15.19 12.60
CA MET A 226 -9.06 16.25 12.94
C MET A 226 -10.48 15.83 12.55
N PHE A 227 -11.42 15.92 13.48
CA PHE A 227 -12.86 15.80 13.23
C PHE A 227 -13.46 17.18 13.00
N LYS A 228 -14.28 17.31 11.94
CA LYS A 228 -14.93 18.55 11.50
C LYS A 228 -16.23 18.82 12.28
N ASP A 229 -16.78 17.84 12.99
CA ASP A 229 -17.91 17.99 13.92
C ASP A 229 -17.93 16.93 15.04
N ASP A 230 -18.80 17.13 16.06
CA ASP A 230 -18.94 16.28 17.26
C ASP A 230 -20.10 15.26 17.19
N ARG A 231 -20.80 15.16 16.05
CA ARG A 231 -21.90 14.19 15.85
C ARG A 231 -21.35 12.75 15.75
N PRO A 232 -22.08 11.71 16.17
CA PRO A 232 -21.60 10.32 16.09
C PRO A 232 -21.28 9.87 14.66
#